data_AF-A0A9E0FT79-F1
#
_entry.id   AF-A0A9E0FT79-F1
#
_cell.length_a   1.000
_cell.length_b   1.000
_cell.length_c   1.000
_cell.angle_alpha   90.00
_cell.angle_beta   90.00
_cell.angle_gamma   90.00
#
_symmetry.space_group_name_H-M   'P 1'
#
loop_
_entity.id
_entity.type
_entity.pdbx_description
1 polymer ?
#
loop_
_entity_poly.entity_id
_entity_poly.type
_entity_poly.pdbx_seq_one_letter_code
_entity_poly.pdbx_strand_id
1 'polypeptide(L)' 'RKLSGAERHDSLVSAAINAGAVRRAYLKGLGESRGCKPPARPAHDLVERPEPLPETLRPRYPIR' A
#
# COMPACT_ATOMS: atom_id res chain seq x y z
N ARG A 1 19.89 16.68 23.59
CA ARG A 1 20.73 16.01 22.56
C ARG A 1 19.78 15.30 21.59
N LYS A 2 19.82 15.61 20.29
CA LYS A 2 19.08 14.86 19.27
C LYS A 2 19.86 13.59 18.92
N LEU A 3 19.18 12.44 18.88
CA LEU A 3 19.77 11.16 18.47
C LEU A 3 19.84 11.13 16.93
N SER A 4 20.86 11.75 16.35
CA SER A 4 21.00 11.89 14.88
C SER A 4 21.18 10.56 14.13
N GLY A 5 21.61 9.50 14.83
CA GLY A 5 21.80 8.17 14.23
C GLY A 5 20.50 7.47 13.86
N ALA A 6 19.51 7.49 14.77
CA ALA A 6 18.20 6.90 14.53
C ALA A 6 17.45 7.66 13.43
N GLU A 7 17.43 8.99 13.51
CA GLU A 7 16.80 9.85 12.50
C GLU A 7 17.41 9.65 11.09
N ARG A 8 18.73 9.48 10.99
CA ARG A 8 19.41 9.20 9.71
C ARG A 8 19.01 7.83 9.16
N HIS A 9 18.93 6.81 10.02
CA HIS A 9 18.50 5.48 9.61
C HIS A 9 17.05 5.49 9.11
N ASP A 10 16.14 6.11 9.87
CA ASP A 10 14.73 6.22 9.53
C ASP A 10 14.52 6.97 8.20
N SER A 11 15.32 8.01 7.95
CA SER A 11 15.31 8.75 6.69
C SER A 11 15.72 7.87 5.50
N LEU A 12 16.77 7.06 5.67
CA LEU A 12 17.24 6.14 4.63
C LEU A 12 16.20 5.05 4.33
N VAL A 13 15.59 4.48 5.37
CA VAL A 13 14.53 3.48 5.23
C VAL A 13 13.32 4.08 4.52
N SER A 14 12.87 5.26 4.93
CA SER A 14 11.74 5.96 4.30
C SER A 14 12.01 6.25 2.82
N ALA A 15 13.22 6.71 2.49
CA ALA A 15 13.62 6.95 1.11
C ALA A 15 13.61 5.66 0.27
N ALA A 16 14.11 4.55 0.82
CA ALA A 16 14.11 3.25 0.15
C ALA A 16 12.68 2.73 -0.10
N ILE A 17 11.79 2.86 0.89
CA ILE A 17 10.38 2.49 0.76
C ILE A 17 9.71 3.31 -0.35
N ASN A 18 9.88 4.63 -0.32
CA ASN A 18 9.29 5.54 -1.31
C ASN A 18 9.78 5.22 -2.73
N ALA A 19 11.09 5.04 -2.91
CA ALA A 19 11.66 4.68 -4.21
C ALA A 19 11.11 3.35 -4.72
N GLY A 20 11.00 2.35 -3.83
CA GLY A 20 10.42 1.04 -4.15
C GLY A 20 8.94 1.12 -4.55
N ALA A 21 8.16 1.91 -3.82
CA ALA A 21 6.74 2.11 -4.09
C ALA A 21 6.51 2.76 -5.46
N VAL A 22 7.26 3.84 -5.77
CA VAL A 22 7.18 4.53 -7.07
C VAL A 22 7.53 3.59 -8.22
N ARG A 23 8.64 2.86 -8.11
CA ARG A 23 9.08 1.90 -9.14
C ARG A 23 8.02 0.82 -9.38
N ARG A 24 7.45 0.27 -8.31
CA ARG A 24 6.40 -0.75 -8.40
C ARG A 24 5.16 -0.20 -9.09
N ALA A 25 4.68 0.98 -8.70
CA ALA A 25 3.51 1.60 -9.30
C ALA A 25 3.70 1.81 -10.82
N TYR A 26 4.86 2.32 -11.23
CA TYR A 26 5.19 2.52 -12.64
C TYR A 26 5.17 1.20 -13.45
N LEU A 27 5.85 0.16 -12.96
CA LEU A 27 5.90 -1.14 -13.64
C LEU A 27 4.52 -1.80 -13.73
N LYS A 28 3.70 -1.64 -12.70
CA LYS A 28 2.32 -2.15 -12.67
C LYS A 28 1.43 -1.42 -13.66
N GLY A 29 1.51 -0.09 -13.73
CA GLY A 29 0.80 0.71 -14.74
C GLY A 29 1.24 0.37 -16.16
N LEU A 30 2.53 0.11 -16.38
CA LEU A 30 3.04 -0.35 -17.67
C LEU A 30 2.45 -1.72 -18.04
N GLY A 31 2.45 -2.69 -17.12
CA GLY A 31 1.84 -4.00 -17.34
C GLY A 31 0.33 -3.91 -17.58
N GLU A 32 -0.35 -2.97 -16.92
CA GLU A 32 -1.76 -2.67 -17.15
C GLU A 32 -2.02 -2.14 -18.57
N SER A 33 -1.26 -1.14 -19.01
CA SER A 33 -1.40 -0.57 -20.37
C SER A 33 -1.15 -1.61 -21.48
N ARG A 34 -0.35 -2.64 -21.18
CA ARG A 34 -0.02 -3.74 -22.10
C ARG A 34 -0.95 -4.94 -21.95
N GLY A 35 -1.93 -4.89 -21.06
CA GLY A 35 -2.83 -6.02 -20.80
C GLY A 35 -2.12 -7.26 -20.27
N CYS A 36 -0.97 -7.12 -19.60
CA CYS A 36 -0.22 -8.25 -19.06
C CYS A 36 -0.97 -8.91 -17.90
N LYS A 37 -0.77 -10.22 -17.72
CA LYS A 37 -1.31 -10.97 -16.59
C LYS A 37 -0.66 -10.52 -15.26
N PRO A 38 -1.37 -10.61 -14.12
CA PRO A 38 -0.72 -10.55 -12.80
C PRO A 38 0.43 -11.56 -12.74
N PRO A 39 1.62 -11.23 -12.18
CA PRO A 39 1.93 -10.10 -11.31
C PRO A 39 2.47 -8.85 -12.04
N ALA A 40 2.41 -8.77 -13.37
CA ALA A 40 2.89 -7.58 -14.09
C ALA A 40 1.90 -6.40 -14.02
N ARG A 41 0.63 -6.66 -13.71
CA ARG A 41 -0.46 -5.69 -13.54
C ARG A 41 -0.93 -5.61 -12.08
N PRO A 42 -1.65 -4.56 -11.62
CA PRO A 42 -2.40 -4.62 -10.37
C PRO A 42 -3.46 -5.74 -10.40
N ALA A 43 -3.65 -6.42 -9.27
CA ALA A 43 -4.60 -7.54 -9.16
C ALA A 43 -5.99 -7.03 -8.74
N HIS A 44 -6.68 -6.33 -9.64
CA HIS A 44 -8.04 -5.83 -9.37
C HIS A 44 -9.07 -6.96 -9.22
N ASP A 45 -8.79 -8.09 -9.82
CA ASP A 45 -9.59 -9.32 -9.87
C ASP A 45 -9.39 -10.21 -8.63
N LEU A 46 -8.19 -10.20 -8.02
CA LEU A 46 -7.90 -10.96 -6.80
C LEU A 46 -8.27 -10.21 -5.52
N VAL A 47 -8.49 -8.90 -5.60
CA VAL A 47 -8.98 -8.11 -4.47
C VAL A 47 -10.50 -8.16 -4.51
N GLU A 48 -11.07 -9.15 -3.83
CA GLU A 48 -12.47 -9.08 -3.45
C GLU A 48 -12.70 -7.74 -2.74
N ARG A 49 -13.70 -6.98 -3.21
CA ARG A 49 -14.13 -5.79 -2.48
C ARG A 49 -14.44 -6.27 -1.06
N PRO A 50 -13.84 -5.69 -0.01
CA PRO A 50 -14.19 -6.10 1.34
C PRO A 50 -15.70 -5.89 1.48
N GLU A 51 -16.42 -6.97 1.76
CA GLU A 51 -17.82 -6.86 2.11
C GLU A 51 -17.92 -5.87 3.29
N PRO A 52 -18.94 -4.99 3.30
CA PRO A 52 -19.14 -4.12 4.45
C PRO A 52 -19.18 -4.98 5.72
N LEU A 53 -18.51 -4.51 6.77
CA LEU A 53 -18.50 -5.24 8.04
C LEU A 53 -19.93 -5.65 8.39
N PRO A 54 -20.16 -6.92 8.76
CA PRO A 54 -21.48 -7.37 9.16
C PRO A 54 -22.00 -6.45 10.27
N GLU A 55 -23.30 -6.16 10.24
CA GLU A 55 -23.97 -5.25 11.18
C GLU A 55 -23.62 -5.57 12.66
N THR A 56 -23.35 -6.85 12.95
CA THR A 56 -22.95 -7.38 14.26
C THR A 56 -21.60 -6.89 14.76
N LEU A 57 -20.67 -6.53 13.86
CA LEU A 57 -19.34 -6.01 14.20
C LEU A 57 -19.31 -4.47 14.27
N ARG A 58 -20.41 -3.81 13.91
CA ARG A 58 -20.49 -2.35 14.00
C ARG A 58 -20.62 -1.95 15.48
N PRO A 59 -19.89 -0.92 15.93
CA PRO A 59 -20.05 -0.41 17.27
C PRO A 59 -21.49 0.08 17.46
N ARG A 60 -22.17 -0.46 18.47
CA ARG A 60 -23.57 -0.14 18.79
C ARG A 60 -23.75 1.33 19.23
N TYR A 61 -22.65 1.99 19.60
CA TYR A 61 -22.62 3.37 20.07
C TYR A 61 -21.59 4.16 19.26
N PRO A 62 -21.82 5.47 19.06
CA PRO A 62 -20.87 6.33 18.36
C PRO A 62 -19.53 6.34 19.10
N ILE A 63 -18.46 5.98 18.39
CA ILE A 63 -17.09 6.17 18.86
C ILE A 63 -16.80 7.67 18.72
N ARG A 64 -16.48 8.32 19.84
CA ARG A 64 -16.16 9.75 19.90
C ARG A 64 -14.83 10.08 19.24
#